data_AF-A0AAD4UTV2-F1
#
_entry.id   AF-A0AAD4UTV2-F1
#
_cell.length_a   1.000
_cell.length_b   1.000
_cell.length_c   1.000
_cell.angle_alpha   90.00
_cell.angle_beta   90.00
_cell.angle_gamma   90.00
#
_symmetry.space_group_name_H-M   'P 1'
#
loop_
_entity.id
_entity.type
_entity.pdbx_description
1 polymer ?
#
loop_
_entity_poly.entity_id
_entity_poly.type
_entity_poly.pdbx_seq_one_letter_code
_entity_poly.pdbx_strand_id
1 'polypeptide(L)'
;MTLVRKHCSIDVFRDQCYKAKNLAKKRIQGSIEEQYSKLWNYCEELKRQNPGSTVLVKTSLRGDDLVFERLYICFDQLRKGFIEGCRTMVGFDGAFIKGQHPGQLLSAIGIDANNGMFPIAFAVMETESRDNLDMVFRDFLQ
;
A
#
# COMPACT_ATOMS: atom_id res chain seq x y z
N MET A 1 28.00 14.24 -6.05
CA MET A 1 28.86 15.12 -6.88
C MET A 1 30.32 14.73 -6.68
N THR A 2 30.87 14.87 -5.47
CA THR A 2 32.27 14.55 -5.15
C THR A 2 32.67 13.11 -5.45
N LEU A 3 31.78 12.14 -5.21
CA LEU A 3 32.02 10.72 -5.51
C LEU A 3 32.13 10.43 -7.02
N VAL A 4 31.25 11.00 -7.84
CA VAL A 4 31.27 10.77 -9.30
C VAL A 4 32.53 11.39 -9.91
N ARG A 5 32.91 12.59 -9.48
CA ARG A 5 34.17 13.23 -9.89
C ARG A 5 35.38 12.38 -9.50
N LYS A 6 35.41 11.86 -8.27
CA LYS A 6 36.52 11.06 -7.75
C LYS A 6 36.67 9.71 -8.45
N HIS A 7 35.57 9.04 -8.80
CA HIS A 7 35.60 7.69 -9.36
C HIS A 7 35.56 7.64 -10.89
N CYS A 8 34.95 8.64 -11.53
CA CYS A 8 34.76 8.64 -12.98
C CYS A 8 35.57 9.75 -13.68
N SER A 9 36.25 10.62 -12.93
CA SER A 9 37.04 11.75 -13.46
C SER A 9 36.27 12.66 -14.42
N ILE A 10 34.95 12.73 -14.26
CA ILE A 10 34.05 13.55 -15.07
C ILE A 10 33.38 14.60 -14.18
N ASP A 11 33.33 15.82 -14.70
CA ASP A 11 32.57 16.91 -14.10
C ASP A 11 31.10 16.81 -14.53
N VAL A 12 30.23 16.68 -13.53
CA VAL A 12 28.78 16.52 -13.72
C VAL A 12 28.03 17.54 -12.91
N PHE A 13 26.94 18.06 -13.46
CA PHE A 13 26.02 18.95 -12.77
C PHE A 13 25.01 18.15 -11.92
N ARG A 14 24.47 18.78 -10.87
CA ARG A 14 23.56 18.11 -9.92
C ARG A 14 22.28 17.64 -10.61
N ASP A 15 21.79 18.41 -11.58
CA ASP A 15 20.62 18.10 -12.39
C ASP A 15 20.87 16.89 -13.31
N GLN A 16 22.08 16.75 -13.89
CA GLN A 16 22.49 15.59 -14.66
C GLN A 16 22.48 14.32 -13.81
N CYS A 17 23.07 14.38 -12.60
CA CYS A 17 23.02 13.25 -11.66
C CYS A 17 21.57 12.90 -11.25
N TYR A 18 20.72 13.91 -11.03
CA TYR A 18 19.31 13.71 -10.69
C TYR A 18 18.53 13.03 -11.83
N LYS A 19 18.68 13.53 -13.07
CA LYS A 19 18.06 12.94 -14.26
C LYS A 19 18.55 11.51 -14.49
N ALA A 20 19.86 11.26 -14.39
CA ALA A 20 20.44 9.93 -14.54
C ALA A 20 19.92 8.95 -13.48
N LYS A 21 19.84 9.37 -12.21
CA LYS A 21 19.25 8.59 -11.12
C LYS A 21 17.78 8.26 -11.41
N ASN A 22 16.98 9.22 -11.84
CA ASN A 22 15.56 8.99 -12.13
C ASN A 22 15.37 8.08 -13.34
N LEU A 23 16.21 8.20 -14.37
CA LEU A 23 16.20 7.30 -15.52
C LEU A 23 16.58 5.87 -15.12
N ALA A 24 17.63 5.70 -14.30
CA ALA A 24 18.02 4.41 -13.78
C ALA A 24 16.91 3.78 -12.93
N LYS A 25 16.28 4.57 -12.04
CA LYS A 25 15.11 4.12 -11.26
C LYS A 25 13.97 3.66 -12.17
N LYS A 26 13.61 4.44 -13.19
CA LYS A 26 12.56 4.07 -14.15
C LYS A 26 12.89 2.77 -14.89
N ARG A 27 14.16 2.56 -15.26
CA ARG A 27 14.60 1.30 -15.92
C ARG A 27 14.54 0.09 -15.00
N ILE A 28 14.86 0.25 -13.71
CA ILE A 28 14.90 -0.87 -12.75
C ILE A 28 13.51 -1.18 -12.20
N GLN A 29 12.77 -0.15 -11.78
CA GLN A 29 11.49 -0.28 -11.07
C GLN A 29 10.28 -0.29 -12.00
N GLY A 30 10.47 0.04 -13.28
CA GLY A 30 9.40 0.27 -14.23
C GLY A 30 8.73 1.63 -14.04
N SER A 31 7.67 1.85 -14.82
CA SER A 31 6.79 3.00 -14.65
C SER A 31 5.72 2.73 -13.58
N ILE A 32 5.07 3.78 -13.09
CA ILE A 32 3.99 3.64 -12.10
C ILE A 32 2.79 2.91 -12.73
N GLU A 33 2.51 3.18 -14.00
CA GLU A 33 1.48 2.52 -14.78
C GLU A 33 1.74 1.01 -14.89
N GLU A 34 2.99 0.59 -15.13
CA GLU A 34 3.40 -0.82 -15.13
C GLU A 34 3.30 -1.50 -13.76
N GLN A 35 3.35 -0.74 -12.67
CA GLN A 35 3.15 -1.27 -11.32
C GLN A 35 1.67 -1.46 -11.01
N TYR A 36 0.83 -0.49 -11.35
CA TYR A 36 -0.63 -0.60 -11.19
C TYR A 36 -1.23 -1.68 -12.08
N SER A 37 -0.69 -1.92 -13.28
CA SER A 37 -1.15 -3.02 -14.14
C SER A 37 -0.92 -4.42 -13.52
N LYS A 38 0.05 -4.55 -12.61
CA LYS A 38 0.34 -5.80 -11.87
C LYS A 38 -0.54 -5.97 -10.63
N LEU A 39 -1.30 -4.95 -10.23
CA LEU A 39 -2.05 -4.97 -8.97
C LEU A 39 -3.05 -6.13 -8.91
N TRP A 40 -3.73 -6.42 -10.03
CA TRP A 40 -4.67 -7.52 -10.13
C TRP A 40 -4.00 -8.88 -9.90
N ASN A 41 -2.90 -9.14 -10.61
CA ASN A 41 -2.12 -10.37 -10.43
C ASN A 41 -1.61 -10.48 -8.99
N TYR A 42 -1.15 -9.38 -8.40
CA TYR A 42 -0.70 -9.35 -7.01
C TYR A 42 -1.84 -9.70 -6.04
N CYS A 43 -3.03 -9.13 -6.23
CA CYS A 43 -4.18 -9.40 -5.38
C CYS A 43 -4.66 -10.86 -5.48
N GLU A 44 -4.66 -11.43 -6.68
CA GLU A 44 -4.98 -12.84 -6.88
C GLU A 44 -3.92 -13.75 -6.25
N GLU A 45 -2.64 -13.40 -6.35
CA GLU A 45 -1.56 -14.13 -5.66
C GLU A 45 -1.69 -14.06 -4.13
N LEU A 46 -2.08 -12.91 -3.57
CA LEU A 46 -2.34 -12.79 -2.13
C LEU A 46 -3.45 -13.73 -1.68
N LYS A 47 -4.57 -13.79 -2.41
CA LYS A 47 -5.68 -14.71 -2.13
C LYS A 47 -5.24 -16.17 -2.27
N ARG A 48 -4.46 -16.49 -3.31
CA ARG A 48 -3.95 -17.84 -3.58
C ARG A 48 -3.06 -18.36 -2.46
N GLN A 49 -2.14 -17.51 -1.96
CA GLN A 49 -1.20 -17.89 -0.90
C GLN A 49 -1.80 -17.83 0.50
N ASN A 50 -2.86 -17.04 0.72
CA ASN A 50 -3.49 -16.88 2.02
C ASN A 50 -5.00 -17.18 1.93
N PRO A 51 -5.40 -18.45 1.79
CA PRO A 51 -6.80 -18.84 1.71
C PRO A 51 -7.63 -18.27 2.89
N GLY A 52 -8.81 -17.76 2.57
CA GLY A 52 -9.71 -17.12 3.54
C GLY A 52 -9.48 -15.61 3.73
N SER A 53 -8.40 -15.05 3.14
CA SER A 53 -8.12 -13.62 3.23
C SER A 53 -9.04 -12.81 2.31
N THR A 54 -9.44 -11.63 2.77
CA THR A 54 -10.21 -10.67 1.98
C THR A 54 -9.25 -9.75 1.24
N VAL A 55 -9.30 -9.74 -0.08
CA VAL A 55 -8.56 -8.79 -0.91
C VAL A 55 -9.52 -8.19 -1.93
N LEU A 56 -9.76 -6.88 -1.82
CA LEU A 56 -10.70 -6.15 -2.68
C LEU A 56 -9.97 -5.03 -3.41
N VAL A 57 -10.11 -5.00 -4.73
CA VAL A 57 -9.66 -3.91 -5.58
C VAL A 57 -10.87 -3.26 -6.20
N LYS A 58 -11.00 -1.95 -6.04
CA LYS A 58 -12.03 -1.15 -6.68
C LYS A 58 -11.41 -0.24 -7.71
N THR A 59 -11.95 -0.32 -8.92
CA THR A 59 -11.64 0.57 -10.04
C THR A 59 -12.93 1.15 -10.60
N SER A 60 -12.86 2.35 -11.15
CA SER A 60 -13.96 2.97 -11.89
C SER A 60 -13.50 3.37 -13.28
N LEU A 61 -14.43 3.44 -14.22
CA LEU A 61 -14.18 4.00 -15.54
C LEU A 61 -14.35 5.52 -15.45
N ARG A 62 -13.34 6.27 -15.91
CA ARG A 62 -13.45 7.72 -16.13
C ARG A 62 -13.23 7.97 -17.62
N GLY A 63 -14.33 7.97 -18.38
CA GLY A 63 -14.26 7.89 -19.83
C GLY A 63 -13.83 6.48 -20.26
N ASP A 64 -12.80 6.40 -21.09
CA ASP A 64 -12.22 5.13 -21.57
C ASP A 64 -11.11 4.59 -20.64
N ASP A 65 -10.68 5.38 -19.65
CA ASP A 65 -9.59 5.01 -18.75
C ASP A 65 -10.10 4.31 -17.48
N LEU A 66 -9.47 3.19 -17.13
CA LEU A 66 -9.69 2.49 -15.87
C LEU A 66 -8.86 3.14 -14.76
N VAL A 67 -9.53 3.72 -13.77
CA VAL A 67 -8.91 4.45 -12.67
C VAL A 67 -8.99 3.64 -11.38
N PHE A 68 -7.86 3.50 -10.70
CA PHE A 68 -7.78 2.92 -9.37
C PHE A 68 -8.49 3.81 -8.35
N GLU A 69 -9.39 3.23 -7.55
CA GLU A 69 -10.04 3.94 -6.44
C GLU A 69 -9.55 3.44 -5.09
N ARG A 70 -9.58 2.13 -4.88
CA ARG A 70 -9.34 1.54 -3.55
C ARG A 70 -8.71 0.16 -3.63
N LEU A 71 -7.89 -0.15 -2.63
CA LEU A 71 -7.40 -1.49 -2.33
C LEU A 71 -7.68 -1.75 -0.86
N TYR A 72 -8.18 -2.93 -0.54
CA TYR A 72 -8.35 -3.40 0.83
C TYR A 72 -7.79 -4.81 0.96
N ILE A 73 -7.04 -5.05 2.04
CA ILE A 73 -6.40 -6.33 2.35
C ILE A 73 -6.63 -6.64 3.84
N CYS A 74 -7.26 -7.77 4.12
CA CYS A 74 -7.31 -8.38 5.45
C CYS A 74 -6.94 -9.84 5.35
N PHE A 75 -5.82 -10.22 5.99
CA PHE A 75 -5.39 -11.60 6.03
C PHE A 75 -6.20 -12.38 7.07
N ASP A 76 -6.68 -13.56 6.69
CA ASP A 76 -7.50 -14.41 7.58
C ASP A 76 -6.79 -14.73 8.90
N GLN A 77 -5.49 -14.99 8.82
CA GLN A 77 -4.66 -15.30 9.98
C GLN A 77 -4.49 -14.10 10.91
N LEU A 78 -4.44 -12.88 10.38
CA LEU A 78 -4.42 -11.66 11.20
C LEU A 78 -5.78 -11.42 11.85
N ARG A 79 -6.88 -11.59 11.11
CA ARG A 79 -8.24 -11.50 11.67
C ARG A 79 -8.41 -12.48 12.84
N LYS A 80 -8.07 -13.75 12.64
CA LYS A 80 -8.15 -14.79 13.68
C LYS A 80 -7.23 -14.49 14.87
N GLY A 81 -5.98 -14.11 14.61
CA GLY A 81 -5.02 -13.75 15.67
C GLY A 81 -5.51 -12.57 16.53
N PHE A 82 -6.20 -11.60 15.92
CA PHE A 82 -6.85 -10.52 16.65
C PHE A 82 -7.99 -11.04 17.53
N ILE A 83 -8.93 -11.81 16.97
CA ILE A 83 -10.10 -12.34 17.69
C ILE A 83 -9.69 -13.26 18.86
N GLU A 84 -8.68 -14.11 18.64
CA GLU A 84 -8.28 -15.14 19.60
C GLU A 84 -7.28 -14.64 20.66
N GLY A 85 -6.45 -13.65 20.32
CA GLY A 85 -5.27 -13.29 21.14
C GLY A 85 -5.13 -11.80 21.48
N CYS A 86 -5.87 -10.91 20.85
CA CYS A 86 -5.79 -9.48 21.13
C CYS A 86 -6.89 -8.99 22.06
N ARG A 87 -6.64 -7.83 22.66
CA ARG A 87 -7.65 -7.09 23.42
C ARG A 87 -8.70 -6.56 22.45
N THR A 88 -9.95 -6.47 22.89
CA THR A 88 -11.09 -5.96 22.11
C THR A 88 -11.03 -4.42 21.95
N MET A 89 -9.93 -3.93 21.40
CA MET A 89 -9.69 -2.53 21.08
C MET A 89 -9.04 -2.45 19.71
N VAL A 90 -9.58 -1.59 18.86
CA VAL A 90 -9.05 -1.33 17.51
C VAL A 90 -8.80 0.17 17.37
N GLY A 91 -7.58 0.52 16.99
CA GLY A 91 -7.20 1.84 16.55
C GLY A 91 -7.11 1.91 15.03
N PHE A 92 -7.37 3.09 14.48
CA PHE A 92 -7.21 3.39 13.06
C PHE A 92 -6.17 4.49 12.94
N ASP A 93 -5.25 4.31 12.00
CA ASP A 93 -4.29 5.33 11.63
C ASP A 93 -4.21 5.46 10.11
N GLY A 94 -3.97 6.69 9.65
CA GLY A 94 -3.95 7.07 8.26
C GLY A 94 -2.66 7.79 7.89
N ALA A 95 -1.93 7.26 6.92
CA ALA A 95 -0.73 7.88 6.39
C ALA A 95 -0.95 8.39 4.95
N PHE A 96 -0.66 9.66 4.70
CA PHE A 96 -0.72 10.20 3.34
C PHE A 96 0.35 9.58 2.43
N ILE A 97 -0.09 9.02 1.30
CA ILE A 97 0.78 8.50 0.26
C ILE A 97 1.21 9.67 -0.63
N LYS A 98 2.53 9.93 -0.65
CA LYS A 98 3.14 10.90 -1.56
C LYS A 98 3.55 10.18 -2.84
N GLY A 99 2.98 10.57 -3.98
CA GLY A 99 3.28 9.97 -5.28
C GLY A 99 2.51 10.62 -6.42
N GLN A 100 2.58 10.02 -7.60
CA GLN A 100 1.79 10.47 -8.77
C GLN A 100 0.28 10.26 -8.55
N HIS A 101 -0.09 9.25 -7.76
CA HIS A 101 -1.46 8.99 -7.34
C HIS A 101 -1.55 9.24 -5.83
N PRO A 102 -1.91 10.46 -5.41
CA PRO A 102 -2.07 10.77 -3.99
C PRO A 102 -3.26 9.99 -3.41
N GLY A 103 -3.16 9.66 -2.14
CA GLY A 103 -4.19 8.97 -1.38
C GLY A 103 -3.75 8.77 0.07
N GLN A 104 -4.42 7.90 0.78
CA GLN A 104 -4.14 7.57 2.17
C GLN A 104 -4.06 6.04 2.34
N LEU A 105 -3.02 5.61 3.04
CA LEU A 105 -2.90 4.25 3.57
C LEU A 105 -3.54 4.23 4.95
N LEU A 106 -4.69 3.60 5.07
CA LEU A 106 -5.38 3.35 6.32
C LEU A 106 -4.97 1.99 6.88
N SER A 107 -4.76 1.94 8.19
CA SER A 107 -4.35 0.74 8.92
C SER A 107 -5.27 0.53 10.11
N ALA A 108 -5.83 -0.67 10.23
CA ALA A 108 -6.52 -1.11 11.44
C ALA A 108 -5.54 -1.89 12.33
N ILE A 109 -5.34 -1.42 13.55
CA ILE A 109 -4.36 -1.93 14.52
C ILE A 109 -5.08 -2.34 15.80
N GLY A 110 -4.86 -3.57 16.25
CA GLY A 110 -5.25 -4.05 17.58
C GLY A 110 -4.11 -3.93 18.59
N ILE A 111 -4.40 -4.26 19.84
CA ILE A 111 -3.39 -4.38 20.91
C ILE A 111 -3.36 -5.83 21.38
N ASP A 112 -2.21 -6.48 21.31
CA ASP A 112 -2.05 -7.86 21.76
C ASP A 112 -2.03 -7.99 23.30
N ALA A 113 -1.97 -9.22 23.80
CA ALA A 113 -1.88 -9.50 25.23
C ALA A 113 -0.64 -8.87 25.90
N ASN A 114 0.43 -8.67 25.15
CA ASN A 114 1.71 -8.10 25.58
C ASN A 114 1.81 -6.57 25.35
N ASN A 115 0.69 -5.89 25.11
CA ASN A 115 0.63 -4.45 24.80
C ASN A 115 1.40 -4.04 23.53
N GLY A 116 1.64 -4.97 22.61
CA GLY A 116 2.19 -4.71 21.29
C GLY A 116 1.11 -4.26 20.31
N MET A 117 1.51 -3.49 19.29
CA MET A 117 0.65 -3.18 18.15
C MET A 117 0.50 -4.42 17.26
N PHE A 118 -0.73 -4.81 16.97
CA PHE A 118 -1.05 -5.97 16.14
C PHE A 118 -1.77 -5.52 14.86
N PRO A 119 -1.20 -5.71 13.66
CA PRO A 119 -1.86 -5.32 12.42
C PRO A 119 -3.05 -6.24 12.11
N ILE A 120 -4.18 -5.66 11.72
CA ILE A 120 -5.41 -6.41 11.39
C ILE A 120 -5.69 -6.33 9.89
N ALA A 121 -5.76 -5.12 9.35
CA ALA A 121 -6.11 -4.87 7.95
C ALA A 121 -5.50 -3.57 7.43
N PHE A 122 -5.36 -3.48 6.12
CA PHE A 122 -4.78 -2.34 5.42
C PHE A 122 -5.68 -1.92 4.26
N ALA A 123 -5.72 -0.62 4.00
CA ALA A 123 -6.47 -0.09 2.87
C ALA A 123 -5.76 1.10 2.23
N VAL A 124 -5.74 1.14 0.91
CA VAL A 124 -5.36 2.34 0.15
C VAL A 124 -6.64 2.97 -0.37
N MET A 125 -6.91 4.21 0.01
CA MET A 125 -8.12 4.94 -0.37
C MET A 125 -7.82 6.41 -0.66
N GLU A 126 -8.76 7.14 -1.26
CA GLU A 126 -8.60 8.57 -1.54
C GLU A 126 -8.58 9.41 -0.25
N THR A 127 -9.49 9.11 0.69
CA THR A 127 -9.69 9.88 1.93
C THR A 127 -10.21 8.98 3.06
N GLU A 128 -9.87 9.32 4.30
CA GLU A 128 -10.43 8.79 5.53
C GLU A 128 -11.85 9.34 5.70
N SER A 129 -12.83 8.54 5.28
CA SER A 129 -14.24 8.82 5.50
C SER A 129 -14.86 7.75 6.39
N ARG A 130 -15.98 8.08 7.04
CA ARG A 130 -16.73 7.13 7.84
C ARG A 130 -17.09 5.88 7.05
N ASP A 131 -17.55 6.03 5.81
CA ASP A 131 -17.92 4.89 4.95
C ASP A 131 -16.74 3.97 4.65
N ASN A 132 -15.55 4.56 4.48
CA ASN A 132 -14.32 3.85 4.23
C ASN A 132 -13.84 3.07 5.46
N LEU A 133 -13.94 3.69 6.64
CA LEU A 133 -13.64 3.03 7.91
C LEU A 133 -14.68 1.92 8.19
N ASP A 134 -15.96 2.17 7.96
CA ASP A 134 -17.04 1.19 8.14
C ASP A 134 -16.82 -0.06 7.27
N MET A 135 -16.31 0.09 6.05
CA MET A 135 -15.93 -1.03 5.19
C MET A 135 -14.82 -1.87 5.85
N VAL A 136 -13.79 -1.23 6.41
CA VAL A 136 -12.70 -1.93 7.11
C VAL A 136 -13.24 -2.63 8.36
N PHE A 137 -14.07 -1.95 9.15
CA PHE A 137 -14.66 -2.49 10.38
C PHE A 137 -15.55 -3.72 10.16
N ARG A 138 -16.38 -3.71 9.11
CA ARG A 138 -17.36 -4.77 8.88
C ARG A 138 -16.72 -6.11 8.50
N ASP A 139 -15.58 -6.07 7.81
CA ASP A 139 -14.96 -7.28 7.27
C ASP A 139 -14.23 -8.13 8.34
N PHE A 140 -13.59 -7.51 9.35
CA PHE A 140 -12.84 -8.28 10.35
C PHE A 140 -13.65 -8.66 11.61
N LEU A 141 -14.85 -8.11 11.80
CA LEU A 141 -15.75 -8.45 12.94
C LEU A 141 -16.84 -9.48 12.59
N GLN A 142 -16.85 -10.01 11.36
CA GLN A 142 -17.64 -11.17 10.95
C GLN A 142 -16.82 -12.46 11.08
#